data_AF-A0A8S2G283-F1
#
_entry.id   AF-A0A8S2G283-F1
#
_cell.length_a   1.000
_cell.length_b   1.000
_cell.length_c   1.000
_cell.angle_alpha   90.00
_cell.angle_beta   90.00
_cell.angle_gamma   90.00
#
_symmetry.space_group_name_H-M   'P 1'
#
loop_
_entity.id
_entity.type
_entity.pdbx_description
1 polymer ?
#
loop_
_entity_poly.entity_id
_entity_poly.type
_entity_poly.pdbx_seq_one_letter_code
_entity_poly.pdbx_strand_id
1 'polypeptide(L)'
;SSSAWSIRKIWANIPDAFESFQIEPKSGILKTNFKDKTKRSQQIIQIYFTAKQTHYYECKILVEGLLGEKPLHVTLKGQGSFDGKYEAILDI
;
A
#
# COMPACT_ATOMS: atom_id res chain seq x y z
N SER A 1 -11.26 -23.91 -6.19
CA SER A 1 -10.50 -22.85 -6.86
C SER A 1 -10.19 -21.75 -5.87
N SER A 2 -8.93 -21.35 -5.80
CA SER A 2 -8.45 -20.22 -5.00
C SER A 2 -7.37 -19.52 -5.81
N SER A 3 -7.39 -18.19 -5.85
CA SER A 3 -6.37 -17.44 -6.57
C SER A 3 -5.37 -16.85 -5.58
N ALA A 4 -4.08 -17.10 -5.83
CA ALA A 4 -3.01 -16.49 -5.08
C ALA A 4 -2.69 -15.11 -5.68
N TRP A 5 -2.41 -14.14 -4.82
CA TRP A 5 -2.12 -12.77 -5.22
C TRP A 5 -0.91 -12.22 -4.45
N SER A 6 -0.26 -11.22 -5.03
CA SER A 6 0.86 -10.51 -4.42
C SER A 6 0.87 -9.03 -4.79
N ILE A 7 1.59 -8.24 -3.99
CA ILE A 7 1.75 -6.80 -4.15
C ILE A 7 3.24 -6.49 -4.19
N ARG A 8 3.64 -5.70 -5.18
CA ARG A 8 5.01 -5.20 -5.31
C ARG A 8 5.01 -3.69 -5.54
N LYS A 9 6.00 -3.01 -4.96
CA LYS A 9 6.29 -1.61 -5.28
C LYS A 9 7.12 -1.60 -6.55
N ILE A 10 6.69 -0.82 -7.53
CA ILE A 10 7.29 -0.84 -8.88
C ILE A 10 7.96 0.48 -9.25
N TRP A 11 7.58 1.58 -8.59
CA TRP A 11 8.14 2.89 -8.84
C TRP A 11 7.84 3.84 -7.68
N ALA A 12 8.76 4.75 -7.41
CA ALA A 12 8.55 5.87 -6.51
C ALA A 12 9.17 7.14 -7.08
N ASN A 13 8.61 8.29 -6.71
CA ASN A 13 9.17 9.59 -7.10
C ASN A 13 10.49 9.91 -6.38
N ILE A 14 10.68 9.34 -5.19
CA ILE A 14 11.87 9.47 -4.35
C ILE A 14 12.17 8.14 -3.63
N PRO A 15 13.43 7.88 -3.24
CA PRO A 15 13.80 6.64 -2.55
C PRO A 15 12.99 6.38 -1.27
N ASP A 16 12.79 7.42 -0.45
CA ASP A 16 12.13 7.32 0.85
C ASP A 16 10.66 6.91 0.76
N ALA A 17 9.98 7.14 -0.37
CA ALA A 17 8.57 6.79 -0.53
C ALA A 17 8.33 5.28 -0.45
N PHE A 18 9.30 4.45 -0.82
CA PHE A 18 9.18 3.01 -0.59
C PHE A 18 9.19 2.67 0.89
N GLU A 19 9.93 3.37 1.73
CA GLU A 19 9.95 3.07 3.17
C GLU A 19 8.78 3.71 3.90
N SER A 20 8.31 4.87 3.42
CA SER A 20 7.19 5.61 4.01
C SER A 20 5.84 4.94 3.80
N PHE A 21 5.62 4.18 2.73
CA PHE A 21 4.39 3.42 2.53
C PHE A 21 4.58 1.96 2.94
N GLN A 22 4.01 1.53 4.05
CA GLN A 22 3.96 0.11 4.43
C GLN A 22 2.63 -0.51 4.00
N ILE A 23 2.66 -1.76 3.58
CA ILE A 23 1.50 -2.46 2.99
C ILE A 23 1.43 -3.84 3.60
N GLU A 24 0.25 -4.20 4.12
CA GLU A 24 0.02 -5.52 4.70
C GLU A 24 -1.43 -6.01 4.47
N PRO A 25 -1.64 -7.29 4.12
CA PRO A 25 -0.64 -8.26 3.68
C PRO A 25 -0.09 -7.94 2.29
N LYS A 26 1.19 -8.29 2.05
CA LYS A 26 1.81 -8.17 0.71
C LYS A 26 1.43 -9.30 -0.25
N SER A 27 0.88 -10.39 0.26
CA SER A 27 0.44 -11.53 -0.54
C SER A 27 -0.58 -12.35 0.21
N GLY A 28 -1.37 -13.14 -0.51
CA GLY A 28 -2.33 -14.03 0.11
C GLY A 28 -3.08 -14.89 -0.89
N ILE A 29 -4.14 -15.51 -0.41
CA ILE A 29 -5.00 -16.39 -1.20
C ILE A 29 -6.44 -15.92 -1.07
N LEU A 30 -7.06 -15.56 -2.19
CA LEU A 30 -8.50 -15.32 -2.28
C LEU A 30 -9.21 -16.65 -2.52
N LYS A 31 -9.86 -17.16 -1.47
CA LYS A 31 -10.68 -18.37 -1.56
C LYS A 31 -12.03 -18.02 -2.15
N THR A 32 -12.47 -18.74 -3.18
CA THR A 32 -13.82 -18.60 -3.71
C THR A 32 -14.85 -19.01 -2.65
N ASN A 33 -15.87 -18.18 -2.42
CA ASN A 33 -16.99 -18.56 -1.57
C ASN A 33 -17.93 -19.51 -2.33
N PHE A 34 -17.72 -20.83 -2.18
CA PHE A 34 -18.54 -21.84 -2.84
C PHE A 34 -19.96 -21.97 -2.27
N LYS A 35 -20.19 -21.50 -1.04
CA LYS A 35 -21.48 -21.61 -0.36
C LYS A 35 -22.47 -20.55 -0.83
N ASP A 36 -21.98 -19.42 -1.30
CA ASP A 36 -22.81 -18.31 -1.76
C ASP A 36 -22.13 -17.60 -2.94
N LYS A 37 -22.53 -17.98 -4.15
CA LYS A 37 -22.00 -17.41 -5.41
C LYS A 37 -22.33 -15.92 -5.58
N THR A 38 -23.23 -15.37 -4.77
CA THR A 38 -23.58 -13.94 -4.82
C THR A 38 -22.58 -13.08 -4.05
N LYS A 39 -21.81 -13.67 -3.13
CA LYS A 39 -20.80 -12.96 -2.34
C LYS A 39 -19.44 -13.01 -3.03
N ARG A 40 -18.94 -11.84 -3.41
CA ARG A 40 -17.57 -11.68 -3.91
C ARG A 40 -16.57 -11.95 -2.79
N SER A 41 -15.58 -12.79 -3.05
CA SER A 41 -14.42 -12.94 -2.17
C SER A 41 -13.62 -11.63 -2.16
N GLN A 42 -13.32 -11.12 -0.96
CA GLN A 42 -12.60 -9.86 -0.78
C GLN A 42 -11.46 -10.05 0.22
N GLN A 43 -10.43 -9.25 0.05
CA GLN A 43 -9.31 -9.13 0.98
C GLN A 43 -9.08 -7.65 1.24
N ILE A 44 -8.94 -7.30 2.52
CA ILE A 44 -8.57 -5.95 2.93
C ILE A 44 -7.04 -5.86 2.93
N ILE A 45 -6.52 -4.82 2.28
CA ILE A 45 -5.10 -4.47 2.28
C ILE A 45 -4.98 -3.16 3.06
N GLN A 46 -4.17 -3.17 4.09
CA GLN A 46 -3.86 -2.00 4.91
C GLN A 46 -2.64 -1.29 4.34
N ILE A 47 -2.73 0.02 4.25
CA ILE A 47 -1.63 0.89 3.82
C ILE A 47 -1.37 1.88 4.95
N TYR A 48 -0.15 1.87 5.44
CA TYR A 48 0.34 2.83 6.44
C TYR A 48 1.26 3.81 5.77
N PHE A 49 1.14 5.08 6.13
CA PHE A 49 2.01 6.14 5.64
C PHE A 49 2.71 6.82 6.81
N THR A 50 4.03 6.87 6.77
CA THR A 50 4.86 7.59 7.74
C THR A 50 5.84 8.47 6.98
N ALA A 51 5.58 9.77 6.97
CA ALA A 51 6.47 10.75 6.37
C ALA A 51 7.73 10.92 7.23
N LYS A 52 8.91 10.93 6.61
CA LYS A 52 10.18 11.24 7.27
C LYS A 52 10.57 12.71 7.19
N GLN A 53 10.01 13.41 6.21
CA GLN A 53 10.28 14.79 5.83
C GLN A 53 9.04 15.42 5.20
N THR A 54 9.09 16.72 4.94
CA THR A 54 8.00 17.57 4.41
C THR A 54 7.65 17.41 2.94
N HIS A 55 8.45 16.69 2.17
CA HIS A 55 8.26 16.60 0.74
C HIS A 55 7.02 15.75 0.38
N TYR A 56 6.66 15.79 -0.90
CA TYR A 56 5.57 14.99 -1.46
C TYR A 56 6.08 13.59 -1.83
N TYR A 57 5.35 12.55 -1.41
CA TYR A 57 5.65 11.14 -1.63
C TYR A 57 4.65 10.55 -2.62
N GLU A 58 5.16 9.85 -3.61
CA GLU A 58 4.37 9.07 -4.56
C GLU A 58 5.00 7.70 -4.75
N CYS A 59 4.20 6.64 -4.57
CA CYS A 59 4.62 5.25 -4.76
C CYS A 59 3.58 4.53 -5.61
N LYS A 60 4.02 3.84 -6.66
CA LYS A 60 3.16 2.96 -7.46
C LYS A 60 3.36 1.52 -7.03
N ILE A 61 2.25 0.85 -6.80
CA ILE A 61 2.21 -0.56 -6.47
C ILE A 61 1.45 -1.33 -7.54
N LEU A 62 1.86 -2.57 -7.74
CA LEU A 62 1.27 -3.52 -8.65
C LEU A 62 0.66 -4.64 -7.82
N VAL A 63 -0.63 -4.89 -8.01
CA VAL A 63 -1.35 -6.03 -7.45
C VAL A 63 -1.55 -7.04 -8.56
N GLU A 64 -1.04 -8.26 -8.37
CA GLU A 64 -1.00 -9.30 -9.40
C GLU A 64 -1.64 -10.58 -8.86
N GLY A 65 -2.48 -11.21 -9.67
CA GLY A 65 -2.85 -12.60 -9.49
C GLY A 65 -1.85 -13.51 -10.18
N LEU A 66 -1.61 -14.69 -9.61
CA LEU A 66 -0.61 -15.64 -10.12
C LEU A 66 -1.12 -16.56 -11.24
N LEU A 67 -2.39 -16.43 -11.65
CA LEU A 67 -3.04 -17.28 -12.65
C LEU A 67 -3.33 -16.52 -13.97
N GLY A 68 -2.61 -15.43 -14.21
CA GLY A 68 -2.76 -14.62 -15.42
C GLY A 68 -3.87 -13.57 -15.33
N GLU A 69 -4.35 -13.26 -14.12
CA GLU A 69 -5.26 -12.14 -13.90
C GLU A 69 -4.61 -10.82 -14.33
N LYS A 70 -5.43 -9.90 -14.86
CA LYS A 70 -4.95 -8.58 -15.25
C LYS A 70 -4.37 -7.85 -14.02
N PRO A 71 -3.10 -7.41 -14.07
CA PRO A 71 -2.50 -6.65 -12.98
C PRO A 71 -3.23 -5.32 -12.72
N LEU A 72 -3.37 -4.95 -11.45
CA LEU A 72 -3.93 -3.68 -11.01
C LEU A 72 -2.82 -2.76 -10.53
N HIS A 73 -2.75 -1.56 -11.11
CA HIS A 73 -1.81 -0.52 -10.69
C HIS A 73 -2.51 0.44 -9.74
N VAL A 74 -1.90 0.69 -8.58
CA VAL A 74 -2.41 1.64 -7.58
C VAL A 74 -1.33 2.67 -7.30
N THR A 75 -1.71 3.96 -7.33
CA THR A 75 -0.81 5.06 -6.99
C THR A 75 -1.12 5.54 -5.58
N LEU A 76 -0.14 5.45 -4.69
CA LEU A 76 -0.17 5.95 -3.32
C LEU A 76 0.46 7.33 -3.30
N LYS A 77 -0.20 8.28 -2.61
CA LYS A 77 0.22 9.66 -2.51
C LYS A 77 0.13 10.11 -1.06
N GLY A 78 1.12 10.85 -0.61
CA GLY A 78 1.20 11.36 0.76
C GLY A 78 2.06 12.62 0.80
N GLN A 79 1.78 13.50 1.74
CA GLN A 79 2.55 14.72 1.96
C GLN A 79 2.97 14.72 3.42
N GLY A 80 4.28 14.87 3.68
CA GLY A 80 4.72 15.16 5.04
C GLY A 80 4.36 16.58 5.42
N SER A 81 3.76 16.76 6.60
CA SER A 81 3.64 18.07 7.23
C SER A 81 4.68 18.15 8.35
N PHE A 82 5.68 19.01 8.19
CA PHE A 82 6.46 19.50 9.32
C PHE A 82 5.85 20.84 9.67
N ASP A 83 5.15 20.91 10.79
CA ASP A 83 4.56 22.16 11.26
C ASP A 83 5.50 22.93 12.21
N GLY A 84 6.73 22.45 12.46
CA GLY A 84 7.72 23.10 13.32
C GLY A 84 7.31 23.25 14.79
N LYS A 85 6.05 22.94 15.14
CA LYS A 85 5.48 23.14 16.47
C LYS A 85 6.10 22.25 17.54
N TYR A 86 6.75 21.16 17.13
CA TYR A 86 7.45 20.25 18.03
C TYR A 86 8.87 20.71 18.39
N GLU A 87 9.50 21.60 17.62
CA GLU A 87 10.80 22.18 18.00
C GLU A 87 10.66 23.21 19.13
N ALA A 88 9.50 23.87 19.25
CA ALA A 88 9.20 24.80 20.33
C ALA A 88 9.10 24.15 21.74
N ILE A 89 9.18 22.82 21.84
CA ILE A 89 9.13 22.07 23.11
C ILE A 89 10.54 21.69 23.61
N LEU A 90 11.59 21.86 22.79
CA LEU A 90 12.96 21.45 23.12
C LEU A 90 13.91 22.61 23.46
N ASP A 91 13.45 23.86 23.41
CA ASP A 91 14.16 24.99 24.01
C ASP A 91 13.90 25.02 25.54
N ILE A 92 14.65 24.21 26.29
CA ILE A 92 14.78 24.30 27.77
C ILE A 92 16.26 24.37 28.13
#